data_AF-A0AAC9QUT4-F1
#
_entry.id   AF-A0AAC9QUT4-F1
#
_cell.length_a   1.000
_cell.length_b   1.000
_cell.length_c   1.000
_cell.angle_alpha   90.00
_cell.angle_beta   90.00
_cell.angle_gamma   90.00
#
_symmetry.space_group_name_H-M   'P 1'
#
loop_
_entity.id
_entity.type
_entity.pdbx_description
1 polymer ?
#
loop_
_entity_poly.entity_id
_entity_poly.type
_entity_poly.pdbx_seq_one_letter_code
_entity_poly.pdbx_strand_id
1 'polypeptide(L)'
;MKDLRELNPYRVKNPFVEAMLSLSNPRNSGIFEFKRNGAIMHVIASIDGGREHVSASFGDKTPSEQDMEWLKKKFFKPEELKLVYEGPAGMIEAHTRHLWRRP
;
A
#
# COMPACT_ATOMS: atom_id res chain seq x y z
N MET A 1 -0.25 -7.24 10.13
CA MET A 1 -0.19 -5.83 9.71
C MET A 1 -0.36 -4.94 10.95
N LYS A 2 0.10 -3.68 10.93
CA LYS A 2 -0.14 -2.70 12.00
C LYS A 2 -1.58 -2.14 11.95
N ASP A 3 -2.00 -1.43 12.99
CA ASP A 3 -3.26 -0.70 12.99
C ASP A 3 -3.17 0.51 12.06
N LEU A 4 -3.88 0.47 10.93
CA LEU A 4 -3.79 1.50 9.90
C LEU A 4 -4.47 2.82 10.29
N ARG A 5 -5.12 2.90 11.46
CA ARG A 5 -5.61 4.17 12.00
C ARG A 5 -4.46 5.09 12.44
N GLU A 6 -3.30 4.52 12.77
CA GLU A 6 -2.07 5.30 13.02
C GLU A 6 -1.64 6.10 11.78
N LEU A 7 -2.07 5.67 10.59
CA LEU A 7 -1.80 6.32 9.31
C LEU A 7 -2.95 7.21 8.82
N ASN A 8 -3.96 7.48 9.65
CA ASN A 8 -5.10 8.35 9.31
C ASN A 8 -4.71 9.76 8.80
N PRO A 9 -3.62 10.40 9.25
CA PRO A 9 -3.20 11.68 8.67
C PRO A 9 -2.84 11.60 7.18
N TYR A 10 -2.47 10.41 6.69
CA TYR A 10 -2.10 10.16 5.30
C TYR A 10 -3.24 9.50 4.51
N ARG A 11 -4.36 9.18 5.16
CA ARG A 11 -5.47 8.46 4.55
C ARG A 11 -6.26 9.39 3.64
N VAL A 12 -6.50 8.94 2.42
CA VAL A 12 -7.38 9.64 1.48
C VAL A 12 -8.82 9.46 1.95
N LYS A 13 -9.48 10.58 2.27
CA LYS A 13 -10.88 10.63 2.68
C LYS A 13 -11.70 11.10 1.49
N ASN A 14 -12.10 10.16 0.65
CA ASN A 14 -12.93 10.42 -0.51
C ASN A 14 -14.15 9.48 -0.46
N PRO A 15 -15.38 10.02 -0.33
CA PRO A 15 -16.60 9.21 -0.24
C PRO A 15 -16.79 8.21 -1.39
N PHE A 16 -16.32 8.55 -2.59
CA PHE A 16 -16.40 7.67 -3.76
C PHE A 16 -15.44 6.49 -3.63
N VAL A 17 -14.22 6.75 -3.15
CA VAL A 17 -13.19 5.72 -2.91
C VAL A 17 -13.62 4.77 -1.79
N GLU A 18 -14.18 5.33 -0.72
CA GLU A 18 -14.70 4.57 0.43
C GLU A 18 -15.89 3.69 0.06
N ALA A 19 -16.69 4.09 -0.92
CA ALA A 19 -17.80 3.29 -1.44
C ALA A 19 -17.36 2.20 -2.44
N MET A 20 -16.32 2.45 -3.23
CA MET A 20 -15.90 1.57 -4.34
C MET A 20 -15.00 0.42 -3.88
N LEU A 21 -14.08 0.69 -2.95
CA LEU A 21 -13.32 -0.34 -2.28
C LEU A 21 -14.10 -0.65 -1.02
N SER A 22 -14.63 -1.85 -0.84
CA SER A 22 -15.20 -2.32 0.42
C SER A 22 -14.12 -2.42 1.51
N LEU A 23 -13.51 -1.28 1.86
CA LEU A 23 -12.55 -1.06 2.94
C LEU A 23 -13.33 -1.03 4.26
N SER A 24 -14.18 -2.02 4.44
CA SER A 24 -15.19 -2.14 5.50
C SER A 24 -14.59 -2.09 6.90
N ASN A 25 -13.26 -2.22 7.02
CA ASN A 25 -12.54 -2.04 8.26
C ASN A 25 -11.36 -1.05 8.14
N PRO A 26 -11.51 0.20 8.63
CA PRO A 26 -10.45 1.21 8.58
C PRO A 26 -9.24 0.87 9.45
N ARG A 27 -9.33 -0.14 10.33
CA ARG A 27 -8.16 -0.65 11.09
C ARG A 27 -7.13 -1.34 10.20
N ASN A 28 -7.53 -1.79 9.03
CA ASN A 28 -6.78 -2.79 8.28
C ASN A 28 -6.88 -2.63 6.76
N SER A 29 -7.77 -1.78 6.24
CA SER A 29 -7.78 -1.44 4.83
C SER A 29 -7.84 0.08 4.63
N GLY A 30 -7.30 0.59 3.52
CA GLY A 30 -7.27 2.02 3.22
C GLY A 30 -6.53 2.41 1.94
N ILE A 31 -6.84 3.60 1.42
CA ILE A 31 -5.97 4.33 0.50
C ILE A 31 -5.22 5.42 1.28
N PHE A 32 -3.93 5.56 0.98
CA PHE A 32 -3.03 6.53 1.61
C PHE A 32 -2.18 7.25 0.56
N GLU A 33 -1.81 8.48 0.87
CA GLU A 33 -0.88 9.27 0.08
C GLU A 33 0.31 9.71 0.93
N PHE A 34 1.51 9.48 0.40
CA PHE A 34 2.75 9.89 1.05
C PHE A 34 3.60 10.74 0.11
N LYS A 35 4.19 11.82 0.64
CA LYS A 35 5.20 12.58 -0.09
C LYS A 35 6.57 11.90 0.08
N ARG A 36 7.17 11.45 -1.02
CA ARG A 36 8.48 10.80 -1.07
C ARG A 36 9.33 11.39 -2.20
N ASN A 37 10.51 11.92 -1.86
CA ASN A 37 11.45 12.48 -2.82
C ASN A 37 10.80 13.46 -3.82
N GLY A 38 9.93 14.33 -3.33
CA GLY A 38 9.24 15.34 -4.15
C GLY A 38 7.98 14.85 -4.90
N ALA A 39 7.70 13.55 -4.92
CA ALA A 39 6.53 12.97 -5.60
C ALA A 39 5.48 12.44 -4.61
N ILE A 40 4.22 12.33 -5.07
CA ILE A 40 3.13 11.69 -4.32
C ILE A 40 3.14 10.20 -4.65
N MET A 41 3.29 9.39 -3.62
CA MET A 41 3.13 7.94 -3.67
C MET A 41 1.71 7.59 -3.25
N HIS A 42 0.99 6.90 -4.13
CA HIS A 42 -0.32 6.35 -3.84
C HIS A 42 -0.17 4.94 -3.30
N VAL A 43 -0.86 4.64 -2.20
CA VAL A 43 -0.75 3.37 -1.51
C VAL A 43 -2.13 2.81 -1.21
N ILE A 44 -2.39 1.59 -1.61
CA ILE A 44 -3.61 0.85 -1.27
C ILE A 44 -3.23 -0.31 -0.37
N ALA A 45 -3.75 -0.33 0.84
CA ALA A 45 -3.63 -1.46 1.75
C ALA A 45 -4.97 -2.18 1.84
N SER A 46 -4.95 -3.49 1.68
CA SER A 46 -6.13 -4.33 1.84
C SER A 46 -5.80 -5.56 2.68
N ILE A 47 -6.66 -5.84 3.66
CA ILE A 47 -6.67 -7.10 4.40
C ILE A 47 -7.97 -7.81 4.05
N ASP A 48 -7.88 -8.76 3.12
CA ASP A 48 -8.99 -9.62 2.76
C ASP A 48 -8.56 -11.09 2.86
N GLY A 49 -9.27 -11.88 3.67
CA GLY A 49 -9.17 -13.35 3.72
C GLY A 49 -7.77 -13.99 3.91
N GLY A 50 -6.79 -13.33 4.54
CA GLY A 50 -5.42 -13.86 4.71
C GLY A 50 -4.46 -13.58 3.55
N ARG A 51 -4.82 -12.62 2.68
CA ARG A 51 -4.04 -12.10 1.56
C ARG A 51 -3.69 -10.63 1.77
N GLU A 52 -3.20 -10.31 2.97
CA GLU A 52 -2.88 -8.93 3.32
C GLU A 52 -1.76 -8.39 2.45
N HIS A 53 -2.06 -7.32 1.72
CA HIS A 53 -1.09 -6.72 0.83
C HIS A 53 -1.16 -5.20 0.83
N VAL A 54 -0.04 -4.59 0.46
CA VAL A 54 0.11 -3.16 0.26
C VAL A 54 0.64 -2.93 -1.14
N SER A 55 -0.15 -2.29 -1.97
CA SER A 55 0.20 -1.88 -3.33
C SER A 55 0.65 -0.43 -3.29
N ALA A 56 1.75 -0.10 -3.95
CA ALA A 56 2.26 1.26 -4.01
C ALA A 56 2.68 1.63 -5.43
N SER A 57 2.40 2.86 -5.83
CA SER A 57 2.79 3.41 -7.12
C SER A 57 3.09 4.91 -7.02
N PHE A 58 3.86 5.42 -7.98
CA PHE A 58 3.88 6.85 -8.29
C PHE A 58 3.17 7.08 -9.62
N GLY A 59 2.83 8.34 -9.92
CA GLY A 59 2.18 8.68 -11.19
C GLY A 59 3.06 8.45 -12.43
N ASP A 60 4.38 8.56 -12.29
CA ASP A 60 5.34 8.59 -13.41
C ASP A 60 6.50 7.59 -13.28
N LYS A 61 6.57 6.85 -12.17
CA LYS A 61 7.69 5.92 -11.92
C LYS A 61 7.30 4.76 -11.03
N THR A 62 8.10 3.71 -11.10
CA THR A 62 7.98 2.56 -10.21
C THR A 62 8.64 2.88 -8.86
N PRO A 63 8.01 2.55 -7.71
CA PRO A 63 8.67 2.67 -6.41
C PRO A 63 10.00 1.91 -6.36
N SER A 64 11.01 2.51 -5.73
CA SER A 64 12.30 1.84 -5.54
C SER A 64 12.25 0.78 -4.44
N GLU A 65 13.26 -0.09 -4.35
CA GLU A 65 13.38 -1.02 -3.21
C GLU A 65 13.40 -0.30 -1.86
N GLN A 66 14.09 0.85 -1.76
CA GLN A 66 14.13 1.66 -0.56
C GLN A 66 12.76 2.25 -0.19
N ASP A 67 11.93 2.58 -1.18
CA ASP A 67 10.55 2.99 -0.96
C ASP A 67 9.71 1.85 -0.39
N MET A 68 9.91 0.64 -0.93
CA MET A 68 9.20 -0.55 -0.45
C MET A 68 9.65 -0.95 0.96
N GLU A 69 10.93 -0.83 1.29
CA GLU A 69 11.44 -1.04 2.66
C GLU A 69 10.87 -0.01 3.65
N TRP A 70 10.74 1.24 3.22
CA TRP A 70 10.14 2.30 4.03
C TRP A 70 8.65 2.04 4.27
N LEU A 71 7.90 1.66 3.23
CA LEU A 71 6.50 1.26 3.34
C LEU A 71 6.33 0.03 4.23
N LYS A 72 7.20 -0.97 4.10
CA LYS A 72 7.23 -2.15 4.96
C LYS A 72 7.20 -1.77 6.43
N LYS A 73 8.10 -0.87 6.85
CA LYS A 73 8.20 -0.44 8.25
C LYS A 73 6.95 0.31 8.73
N LYS A 74 6.18 0.91 7.83
CA LYS A 74 4.93 1.62 8.16
C LYS A 74 3.72 0.70 8.27
N PHE A 75 3.59 -0.29 7.39
CA PHE A 75 2.38 -1.11 7.29
C PHE A 75 2.50 -2.45 7.99
N PHE A 76 3.68 -3.06 8.06
CA PHE A 76 3.86 -4.40 8.60
C PHE A 76 4.68 -4.39 9.89
N LYS A 77 4.45 -5.40 10.74
CA LYS A 77 5.38 -5.70 11.83
C LYS A 77 6.65 -6.35 11.26
N PRO A 78 7.80 -6.23 11.94
CA PRO A 78 9.09 -6.73 11.44
C PRO A 78 9.05 -8.20 10.96
N GLU A 79 8.29 -9.04 11.65
CA GLU A 79 8.17 -10.49 11.47
C GLU A 79 7.18 -10.95 10.37
N GLU A 80 6.42 -10.03 9.77
CA GLU A 80 5.25 -10.39 8.95
C GLU A 80 5.49 -10.46 7.43
N LEU A 81 6.72 -10.24 6.93
CA LEU A 81 6.97 -10.04 5.49
C LEU A 81 7.46 -11.28 4.75
N LYS A 82 6.94 -11.52 3.54
CA LYS A 82 7.40 -12.64 2.67
C LYS A 82 7.95 -12.21 1.31
N LEU A 83 7.36 -11.23 0.62
CA LEU A 83 7.71 -10.94 -0.78
C LEU A 83 7.39 -9.50 -1.22
N VAL A 84 8.24 -8.93 -2.08
CA VAL A 84 7.93 -7.78 -2.95
C VAL A 84 7.59 -8.36 -4.33
N TYR A 85 6.40 -8.05 -4.85
CA TYR A 85 6.01 -8.41 -6.21
C TYR A 85 5.99 -7.15 -7.09
N GLU A 86 6.53 -7.27 -8.30
CA GLU A 86 6.51 -6.22 -9.33
C GLU A 86 5.69 -6.74 -10.51
N GLY A 87 4.77 -5.93 -11.02
CA GLY A 87 4.00 -6.28 -12.21
C GLY A 87 4.88 -6.43 -13.46
N PRO A 88 4.46 -7.20 -14.47
CA PRO A 88 5.22 -7.35 -15.71
C PRO A 88 5.39 -6.02 -16.44
N ALA A 89 6.57 -5.79 -17.01
CA ALA A 89 6.89 -4.58 -17.77
C ALA A 89 5.93 -4.39 -18.95
N GLY A 90 5.44 -3.16 -19.16
CA GLY A 90 4.52 -2.81 -20.25
C GLY A 90 3.02 -2.94 -19.90
N MET A 91 2.68 -3.39 -18.70
CA MET A 91 1.31 -3.30 -18.16
C MET A 91 1.14 -2.06 -17.29
N ILE A 92 -0.10 -1.61 -17.09
CA ILE A 92 -0.42 -0.46 -16.19
C ILE A 92 0.15 -0.70 -14.77
N GLU A 93 0.22 -1.97 -14.37
CA GLU A 93 0.76 -2.42 -13.09
C GLU A 93 2.30 -2.38 -13.01
N ALA A 94 3.02 -2.12 -14.11
CA ALA A 94 4.49 -2.04 -14.13
C ALA A 94 5.05 -0.92 -13.23
N HIS A 95 4.24 0.11 -12.95
CA HIS A 95 4.58 1.18 -12.01
C HIS A 95 4.12 0.89 -10.57
N THR A 96 3.59 -0.30 -10.32
CA THR A 96 3.08 -0.70 -9.02
C THR A 96 3.94 -1.82 -8.43
N ARG A 97 4.27 -1.68 -7.15
CA ARG A 97 4.91 -2.72 -6.36
C ARG A 97 4.02 -3.14 -5.21
N HIS A 98 4.01 -4.44 -4.91
CA HIS A 98 3.15 -5.02 -3.89
C HIS A 98 3.98 -5.68 -2.78
N LEU A 99 3.65 -5.39 -1.53
CA LEU A 99 4.13 -6.12 -0.35
C LEU A 99 3.07 -7.10 0.09
N TRP A 100 3.45 -8.35 0.33
CA TRP A 100 2.53 -9.38 0.82
C TRP A 100 2.92 -9.87 2.21
N ARG A 101 1.92 -10.03 3.08
CA ARG A 101 2.07 -10.66 4.39
C ARG A 101 2.30 -12.16 4.22
N ARG A 102 3.11 -12.73 5.10
CA ARG A 102 3.19 -14.19 5.26
C ARG A 102 1.94 -14.70 6.02
N PRO A 103 1.28 -15.78 5.56
CA PRO A 103 0.24 -16.45 6.35
C PRO A 103 0.80 -16.99 7.68
#